data_AF-Q1QI99-F1
#
_entry.id   AF-Q1QI99-F1
#
_cell.length_a   1.000
_cell.length_b   1.000
_cell.length_c   1.000
_cell.angle_alpha   90.00
_cell.angle_beta   90.00
_cell.angle_gamma   90.00
#
_symmetry.space_group_name_H-M   'P 1'
#
loop_
_entity.id
_entity.type
_entity.pdbx_description
1 polymer ?
#
loop_
_entity_poly.entity_id
_entity_poly.type
_entity_poly.pdbx_seq_one_letter_code
_entity_poly.pdbx_strand_id
1 'polypeptide(L)'
;MVDLFWSVATSYAVLSIVGIVLAAALVVGHLPLIGRIPAVAPYVVAARLLAYPMLALLAFLIGVRITDERADLKQAQRDLAFSQLQLDAQKQSTEAAQRLRAEAEAKADQANQKVSDYEKRLAKQPAGDGCNLDDADVRSLRDIAR
;
A
#
# COMPACT_ATOMS: atom_id res chain seq x y z
N MET A 1 8.02 23.97 -11.63
CA MET A 1 7.21 24.92 -12.45
C MET A 1 6.71 24.27 -13.73
N VAL A 2 7.54 23.53 -14.46
CA VAL A 2 7.14 22.78 -15.68
C VAL A 2 6.03 21.77 -15.40
N ASP A 3 6.07 21.07 -14.27
CA ASP A 3 5.03 20.08 -13.90
C ASP A 3 3.66 20.72 -13.64
N LEU A 4 3.65 21.94 -13.11
CA LEU A 4 2.42 22.68 -12.80
C LEU A 4 1.76 23.20 -14.08
N PHE A 5 2.56 23.64 -15.05
CA PHE A 5 2.07 23.98 -16.38
C PHE A 5 1.43 22.78 -17.08
N TRP A 6 2.13 21.63 -17.09
CA TRP A 6 1.60 20.41 -17.71
C TRP A 6 0.35 19.89 -17.01
N SER A 7 0.33 19.89 -15.68
CA SER A 7 -0.85 19.50 -14.89
C SER A 7 -2.08 20.36 -15.20
N VAL A 8 -1.89 21.67 -15.37
CA VAL A 8 -2.98 22.57 -15.77
C VAL A 8 -3.39 22.34 -17.23
N ALA A 9 -2.42 22.21 -18.14
CA ALA A 9 -2.66 22.02 -19.57
C ALA A 9 -3.37 20.69 -19.88
N THR A 10 -3.08 19.63 -19.13
CA THR A 10 -3.73 18.31 -19.27
C THR A 10 -4.95 18.14 -18.37
N SER A 11 -5.34 19.18 -17.61
CA SER A 11 -6.51 19.12 -16.72
C SER A 11 -7.80 18.83 -17.48
N TYR A 12 -8.76 18.19 -16.81
CA TYR A 12 -10.07 17.88 -17.40
C TYR A 12 -10.79 19.14 -17.91
N ALA A 13 -10.66 20.25 -17.19
CA ALA A 13 -11.27 21.52 -17.59
C ALA A 13 -10.70 22.01 -18.94
N VAL A 14 -9.37 22.05 -19.08
CA VAL A 14 -8.72 22.51 -20.32
C VAL A 14 -9.02 21.57 -21.49
N LEU A 15 -8.90 20.25 -21.28
CA LEU A 15 -9.22 19.25 -22.30
C LEU A 15 -10.69 19.34 -22.75
N SER A 16 -11.63 19.56 -21.83
CA SER A 16 -13.06 19.69 -22.15
C SER A 16 -13.34 20.95 -22.98
N ILE A 17 -12.73 22.09 -22.63
CA ILE A 17 -12.90 23.34 -23.36
C ILE A 17 -12.33 23.21 -24.77
N VAL A 18 -11.10 22.70 -24.91
CA VAL A 18 -10.47 22.46 -26.23
C VAL A 18 -11.30 21.48 -27.06
N GLY A 19 -11.84 20.43 -26.43
CA GLY A 19 -12.74 19.48 -27.06
C GLY A 19 -14.04 20.12 -27.58
N ILE A 20 -14.67 21.00 -26.79
CA ILE A 20 -15.87 21.74 -27.20
C ILE A 20 -15.56 22.67 -28.38
N VAL A 21 -14.45 23.41 -28.31
CA VAL A 21 -14.02 24.32 -29.40
C VAL A 21 -13.74 23.53 -30.68
N LEU A 22 -13.07 22.38 -30.58
CA LEU A 22 -12.83 21.49 -31.70
C LEU A 22 -14.14 20.94 -32.29
N ALA A 23 -15.08 20.50 -31.45
CA ALA A 23 -16.38 20.02 -31.89
C ALA A 23 -17.16 21.11 -32.62
N ALA A 24 -17.17 22.35 -32.11
CA ALA A 24 -17.78 23.49 -32.78
C ALA A 24 -17.11 23.80 -34.13
N ALA A 25 -15.77 23.77 -34.19
CA ALA A 25 -15.01 23.98 -35.42
C ALA A 25 -15.29 22.88 -36.46
N LEU A 26 -15.44 21.63 -36.04
CA LEU A 26 -15.82 20.52 -36.92
C LEU A 26 -17.26 20.66 -37.41
N VAL A 27 -18.20 21.03 -36.55
CA VAL A 27 -19.59 21.27 -36.93
C VAL A 27 -19.65 22.38 -37.98
N VAL A 28 -19.07 23.55 -37.71
CA VAL A 28 -19.10 24.69 -38.65
C VAL A 28 -18.31 24.41 -39.93
N GLY A 29 -17.16 23.73 -39.82
CA GLY A 29 -16.28 23.45 -40.94
C GLY A 29 -16.77 22.32 -41.85
N HIS A 30 -17.33 21.24 -41.30
CA HIS A 30 -17.63 20.01 -42.05
C HIS A 30 -19.12 19.71 -42.25
N LEU A 31 -20.07 20.38 -41.58
CA LEU A 31 -21.49 20.19 -41.93
C LEU A 31 -21.86 21.00 -43.19
N PRO A 32 -22.33 20.33 -44.27
CA PRO A 32 -22.68 21.00 -45.52
C PRO A 32 -23.94 21.88 -45.40
N LEU A 33 -24.80 21.66 -44.40
CA LEU A 33 -25.98 22.49 -44.17
C LEU A 33 -25.65 23.90 -43.64
N ILE A 34 -24.59 24.05 -42.85
CA ILE A 34 -24.26 25.31 -42.17
C ILE A 34 -23.66 26.33 -43.14
N GLY A 35 -22.92 25.87 -44.15
CA GLY A 35 -22.33 26.73 -45.18
C GLY A 35 -23.34 27.45 -46.09
N ARG A 36 -24.63 27.11 -46.03
CA ARG A 36 -25.69 27.83 -46.76
C ARG A 36 -26.16 29.10 -46.07
N ILE A 37 -25.75 29.33 -44.82
CA ILE A 37 -26.11 30.54 -44.07
C ILE A 37 -25.08 31.63 -44.42
N PRO A 38 -25.49 32.77 -45.02
CA PRO A 38 -24.57 33.79 -45.50
C PRO A 38 -23.74 34.44 -44.39
N ALA A 39 -24.27 34.48 -43.15
CA ALA A 39 -23.54 34.98 -41.99
C ALA A 39 -22.38 34.07 -41.54
N VAL A 40 -22.43 32.76 -41.85
CA VAL A 40 -21.45 31.76 -41.36
C VAL A 40 -20.49 31.32 -42.46
N ALA A 41 -20.89 31.45 -43.73
CA ALA A 41 -20.10 31.10 -44.90
C ALA A 41 -18.62 31.56 -44.90
N PRO A 42 -18.26 32.81 -44.54
CA PRO A 42 -16.86 33.24 -44.54
C PRO A 42 -16.02 32.55 -43.45
N TYR A 43 -16.63 32.06 -42.38
CA TYR A 43 -15.93 31.43 -41.25
C TYR A 43 -15.62 29.95 -41.48
N VAL A 44 -16.25 29.30 -42.47
CA VAL A 44 -16.12 27.85 -42.71
C VAL A 44 -14.67 27.44 -43.04
N VAL A 45 -13.96 28.25 -43.84
CA VAL A 45 -12.57 27.97 -44.23
C VAL A 45 -11.63 28.12 -43.03
N ALA A 46 -11.81 29.17 -42.23
CA ALA A 46 -11.05 29.39 -41.01
C ALA A 46 -11.30 28.27 -39.97
N ALA A 47 -12.56 27.85 -39.81
CA ALA A 47 -12.92 26.76 -38.91
C ALA A 47 -12.27 25.43 -39.32
N ARG A 48 -12.21 25.12 -40.63
CA ARG A 48 -11.49 23.93 -41.14
C ARG A 48 -10.00 24.00 -40.85
N LEU A 49 -9.36 25.14 -41.11
CA LEU A 49 -7.93 25.32 -40.84
C LEU A 49 -7.60 25.23 -39.34
N LEU A 50 -8.53 25.66 -38.47
CA LEU A 50 -8.34 25.62 -37.03
C LEU A 50 -8.65 24.23 -36.42
N ALA A 51 -9.49 23.43 -37.05
CA ALA A 51 -9.86 22.10 -36.57
C ALA A 51 -8.67 21.13 -36.56
N TYR A 52 -7.84 21.09 -37.60
CA TYR A 52 -6.68 20.18 -37.67
C TYR A 52 -5.62 20.41 -36.57
N PRO A 53 -5.12 21.65 -36.33
CA PRO A 53 -4.16 21.88 -35.27
C PRO A 53 -4.78 21.66 -33.87
N MET A 54 -6.06 22.00 -33.67
CA MET A 54 -6.76 21.70 -32.41
C MET A 54 -6.88 20.20 -32.17
N LEU A 55 -7.16 19.41 -33.21
CA LEU A 55 -7.22 17.95 -33.13
C LEU A 55 -5.84 17.36 -32.82
N ALA A 56 -4.79 17.84 -33.48
CA ALA A 56 -3.42 17.42 -33.20
C ALA A 56 -3.01 17.75 -31.76
N LEU A 57 -3.32 18.96 -31.29
CA LEU A 57 -3.05 19.40 -29.91
C LEU A 57 -3.79 18.53 -28.90
N LEU A 58 -5.08 18.28 -29.12
CA LEU A 58 -5.90 17.47 -28.22
C LEU A 58 -5.43 16.02 -28.18
N ALA A 59 -5.09 15.42 -29.32
CA ALA A 59 -4.52 14.08 -29.38
C ALA A 59 -3.17 14.01 -28.63
N PHE A 60 -2.32 15.02 -28.78
CA PHE A 60 -1.04 15.12 -28.08
C PHE A 60 -1.23 15.24 -26.56
N LEU A 61 -2.09 16.15 -26.08
CA LEU A 61 -2.36 16.34 -24.66
C LEU A 61 -2.96 15.11 -23.99
N ILE A 62 -3.88 14.41 -24.68
CA ILE A 62 -4.43 13.14 -24.19
C ILE A 62 -3.35 12.08 -24.14
N GLY A 63 -2.48 11.99 -25.16
CA GLY A 63 -1.37 11.04 -25.20
C GLY A 63 -0.43 11.19 -24.00
N VAL A 64 0.02 12.42 -23.72
CA VAL A 64 0.88 12.74 -22.56
C VAL A 64 0.19 12.34 -21.25
N ARG A 65 -1.09 12.68 -21.10
CA ARG A 65 -1.83 12.34 -19.90
C ARG A 65 -1.95 10.83 -19.65
N ILE A 66 -2.22 10.06 -20.71
CA ILE A 66 -2.31 8.60 -20.60
C ILE A 66 -0.96 7.99 -20.21
N THR A 67 0.16 8.55 -20.69
CA THR A 67 1.49 8.06 -20.30
C THR A 67 1.81 8.34 -18.84
N ASP A 68 1.41 9.50 -18.32
CA ASP A 68 1.61 9.87 -16.92
C ASP A 68 0.77 8.98 -16.00
N GLU A 69 -0.52 8.80 -16.31
CA GLU A 69 -1.42 7.93 -15.52
C GLU A 69 -0.92 6.47 -15.47
N ARG A 70 -0.24 5.99 -16.53
CA ARG A 70 0.38 4.65 -16.53
C ARG A 70 1.61 4.57 -15.64
N ALA A 71 2.39 5.64 -15.52
CA ALA A 71 3.54 5.67 -14.63
C ALA A 71 3.07 5.64 -13.17
N ASP A 72 2.08 6.46 -12.84
CA ASP A 72 1.49 6.54 -11.50
C ASP A 72 0.84 5.22 -11.08
N LEU A 73 0.08 4.57 -11.97
CA LEU A 73 -0.51 3.26 -11.70
C LEU A 73 0.54 2.19 -11.43
N LYS A 74 1.65 2.17 -12.18
CA LYS A 74 2.75 1.23 -11.94
C LYS A 74 3.42 1.48 -10.60
N GLN A 75 3.56 2.74 -10.20
CA GLN A 75 4.11 3.09 -8.90
C GLN A 75 3.17 2.65 -7.77
N ALA A 76 1.88 2.95 -7.87
CA ALA A 76 0.88 2.51 -6.89
C ALA A 76 0.83 0.98 -6.76
N GLN A 77 0.97 0.23 -7.85
CA GLN A 77 1.05 -1.24 -7.81
C GLN A 77 2.30 -1.73 -7.07
N ARG A 78 3.46 -1.07 -7.26
CA ARG A 78 4.69 -1.41 -6.54
C ARG A 78 4.56 -1.12 -5.05
N ASP A 79 3.98 0.01 -4.68
CA ASP A 79 3.76 0.39 -3.29
C ASP A 79 2.80 -0.58 -2.60
N LEU A 80 1.74 -0.99 -3.30
CA LEU A 80 0.79 -1.98 -2.80
C LEU A 80 1.49 -3.34 -2.62
N ALA A 81 2.25 -3.82 -3.61
CA ALA A 81 3.02 -5.06 -3.49
C ALA A 81 4.01 -5.02 -2.32
N PHE A 82 4.70 -3.89 -2.12
CA PHE A 82 5.62 -3.71 -1.01
C PHE A 82 4.89 -3.70 0.35
N SER A 83 3.76 -3.00 0.46
CA SER A 83 2.93 -2.99 1.67
C SER A 83 2.44 -4.40 2.04
N GLN A 84 2.10 -5.21 1.04
CA GLN A 84 1.65 -6.57 1.25
C GLN A 84 2.77 -7.48 1.76
N LEU A 85 3.98 -7.33 1.22
CA LEU A 85 5.17 -8.01 1.74
C LEU A 85 5.48 -7.63 3.19
N GLN A 86 5.31 -6.35 3.56
CA GLN A 86 5.50 -5.92 4.95
C GLN A 86 4.47 -6.55 5.89
N LEU A 87 3.20 -6.60 5.49
CA LEU A 87 2.15 -7.24 6.28
C LEU A 87 2.41 -8.73 6.48
N ASP A 88 2.86 -9.43 5.45
CA ASP A 88 3.18 -10.85 5.54
C ASP A 88 4.41 -11.10 6.43
N ALA A 89 5.45 -10.28 6.33
CA ALA A 89 6.59 -10.32 7.24
C ALA A 89 6.18 -10.05 8.70
N GLN A 90 5.29 -9.07 8.92
CA GLN A 90 4.79 -8.74 10.25
C GLN A 90 3.96 -9.89 10.83
N LYS A 91 3.10 -10.54 10.03
CA LYS A 91 2.35 -11.73 10.44
C LYS A 91 3.28 -12.87 10.84
N GLN A 92 4.26 -13.20 10.01
CA GLN A 92 5.24 -14.25 10.32
C GLN A 92 6.02 -13.94 11.60
N SER A 93 6.44 -12.69 11.80
CA SER A 93 7.13 -12.29 13.03
C SER A 93 6.22 -12.40 14.27
N THR A 94 4.94 -12.09 14.13
CA THR A 94 3.96 -12.16 15.22
C THR A 94 3.67 -13.63 15.57
N GLU A 95 3.48 -14.48 14.58
CA GLU A 95 3.32 -15.93 14.78
C GLU A 95 4.54 -16.55 15.44
N ALA A 96 5.75 -16.20 14.99
CA ALA A 96 6.99 -16.66 15.62
C ALA A 96 7.09 -16.18 17.07
N ALA A 97 6.77 -14.91 17.34
CA ALA A 97 6.76 -14.37 18.70
C ALA A 97 5.73 -15.07 19.60
N GLN A 98 4.54 -15.38 19.07
CA GLN A 98 3.52 -16.14 19.81
C GLN A 98 3.98 -17.57 20.14
N ARG A 99 4.62 -18.26 19.18
CA ARG A 99 5.19 -19.59 19.44
C ARG A 99 6.26 -19.56 20.52
N LEU A 100 7.18 -18.60 20.45
CA LEU A 100 8.22 -18.42 21.47
C LEU A 100 7.63 -18.10 22.85
N ARG A 101 6.55 -17.30 22.91
CA ARG A 101 5.83 -17.05 24.18
C ARG A 101 5.19 -18.32 24.73
N ALA A 102 4.50 -19.09 23.90
CA ALA A 102 3.89 -20.35 24.33
C ALA A 102 4.93 -21.37 24.82
N GLU A 103 6.08 -21.47 24.15
CA GLU A 103 7.19 -22.32 24.60
C GLU A 103 7.80 -21.83 25.93
N ALA A 104 7.93 -20.52 26.12
CA ALA A 104 8.41 -19.93 27.36
C ALA A 104 7.43 -20.16 28.52
N GLU A 105 6.13 -20.00 28.29
CA GLU A 105 5.07 -20.29 29.27
C GLU A 105 5.08 -21.77 29.66
N ALA A 106 5.15 -22.69 28.68
CA ALA A 106 5.23 -24.13 28.97
C ALA A 106 6.47 -24.51 29.79
N LYS A 107 7.63 -23.89 29.51
CA LYS A 107 8.85 -24.09 30.31
C LYS A 107 8.72 -23.51 31.71
N ALA A 108 8.10 -22.34 31.86
CA ALA A 108 7.83 -21.72 33.15
C ALA A 108 6.89 -22.60 34.00
N ASP A 109 5.83 -23.16 33.40
CA ASP A 109 4.90 -24.06 34.07
C ASP A 109 5.59 -25.35 34.54
N GLN A 110 6.45 -25.95 33.70
CA GLN A 110 7.25 -27.11 34.09
C GLN A 110 8.22 -26.79 35.25
N ALA A 111 8.88 -25.64 35.20
CA ALA A 111 9.75 -25.20 36.29
C ALA A 111 8.96 -24.99 37.59
N ASN A 112 7.80 -24.34 37.51
CA ASN A 112 6.91 -24.11 38.66
C ASN A 112 6.41 -25.43 39.27
N GLN A 113 6.07 -26.43 38.44
CA GLN A 113 5.71 -27.77 38.91
C GLN A 113 6.86 -28.45 39.66
N LYS A 114 8.08 -28.42 39.09
CA LYS A 114 9.27 -28.97 39.76
C LYS A 114 9.54 -28.30 41.11
N VAL A 115 9.38 -26.97 41.19
CA VAL A 115 9.53 -26.21 42.45
C VAL A 115 8.46 -26.64 43.46
N SER A 116 7.19 -26.72 43.06
CA SER A 116 6.11 -27.14 43.97
C SER A 116 6.28 -28.58 44.47
N ASP A 117 6.74 -29.49 43.61
CA ASP A 117 7.02 -30.88 44.00
C ASP A 117 8.22 -30.96 44.95
N TYR A 118 9.23 -30.12 44.76
CA TYR A 118 10.36 -29.99 45.67
C TYR A 118 9.92 -29.45 47.04
N GLU A 119 9.08 -28.41 47.09
CA GLU A 119 8.50 -27.88 48.33
C GLU A 119 7.68 -28.95 49.09
N LYS A 120 6.86 -29.73 48.39
CA LYS A 120 6.09 -30.83 48.99
C LYS A 120 6.97 -31.93 49.56
N ARG A 121 8.13 -32.20 48.94
CA ARG A 121 9.13 -33.15 49.45
C ARG A 121 9.77 -32.63 50.75
N LEU A 122 10.21 -31.38 50.75
CA LEU A 122 10.77 -30.70 51.92
C LEU A 122 9.79 -30.70 53.09
N ALA A 123 8.51 -30.41 52.84
CA ALA A 123 7.48 -30.41 53.87
C ALA A 123 7.23 -31.79 54.55
N LYS A 124 7.67 -32.90 53.92
CA LYS A 124 7.53 -34.26 54.47
C LYS A 124 8.76 -34.74 55.24
N GLN A 125 9.88 -34.01 55.23
CA GLN A 125 11.06 -34.38 56.02
C GLN A 125 10.78 -34.19 57.52
N PRO A 126 11.23 -35.13 58.38
CA PRO A 126 11.03 -35.04 59.81
C PRO A 126 11.81 -33.86 60.42
N ALA A 127 11.18 -33.11 61.32
CA ALA A 127 11.68 -31.85 61.90
C ALA A 127 12.96 -31.97 62.78
N GLY A 128 13.66 -33.11 62.75
CA GLY A 128 14.83 -33.41 63.58
C GLY A 128 16.18 -33.32 62.86
N ASP A 129 16.20 -33.39 61.52
CA ASP A 129 17.41 -33.07 60.75
C ASP A 129 17.43 -31.56 60.52
N GLY A 130 18.37 -30.86 61.16
CA GLY A 130 18.49 -29.41 61.08
C GLY A 130 18.55 -28.92 59.63
N CYS A 131 18.24 -27.63 59.40
CA CYS A 131 18.20 -26.92 58.11
C CYS A 131 19.49 -27.01 57.26
N ASN A 132 19.94 -28.20 56.92
CA ASN A 132 21.13 -28.52 56.17
C ASN A 132 20.63 -29.12 54.87
N LEU A 133 20.64 -28.31 53.82
CA LEU A 133 20.42 -28.79 52.45
C LEU A 133 21.43 -29.90 52.19
N ASP A 134 20.95 -31.11 51.93
CA ASP A 134 21.83 -32.24 51.65
C ASP A 134 22.31 -32.22 50.18
N ASP A 135 23.24 -33.11 49.84
CA ASP A 135 23.76 -33.21 48.46
C ASP A 135 22.68 -33.59 47.43
N ALA A 136 21.53 -34.12 47.85
CA ALA A 136 20.41 -34.41 46.97
C ALA A 136 19.56 -33.15 46.69
N ASP A 137 19.38 -32.29 47.69
CA ASP A 137 18.73 -31.00 47.58
C ASP A 137 19.49 -30.03 46.67
N VAL A 138 20.81 -29.93 46.85
CA VAL A 138 21.67 -29.11 45.97
C VAL A 138 21.62 -29.62 44.53
N ARG A 139 21.55 -30.94 44.34
CA ARG A 139 21.37 -31.54 43.00
C ARG A 139 20.00 -31.20 42.40
N SER A 140 18.91 -31.31 43.15
CA SER A 140 17.58 -30.99 42.59
C SER A 140 17.42 -29.51 42.29
N LEU A 141 17.97 -28.61 43.10
CA LEU A 141 17.97 -27.18 42.80
C LEU A 141 18.77 -26.87 41.52
N ARG A 142 19.89 -27.57 41.30
CA ARG A 142 20.69 -27.43 40.07
C ARG A 142 19.98 -28.00 38.83
N ASP A 143 19.14 -29.03 38.99
CA ASP A 143 18.28 -29.59 37.93
C ASP A 143 17.01 -28.76 37.66
N ILE A 144 16.60 -27.91 38.59
CA ILE A 144 15.54 -26.90 38.38
C ILE A 144 16.10 -25.68 37.65
N ALA A 145 17.36 -25.33 37.91
CA ALA A 145 18.05 -24.19 37.29
C ALA A 145 18.57 -24.46 35.86
N ARG A 146 18.54 -25.71 35.40
CA ARG A 146 18.90 -26.13 34.02
C ARG A 146 17.67 -26.36 33.16
#